data_AF-A0A7C3FC25-F1
#
_entry.id   AF-A0A7C3FC25-F1
#
_cell.length_a   1.000
_cell.length_b   1.000
_cell.length_c   1.000
_cell.angle_alpha   90.00
_cell.angle_beta   90.00
_cell.angle_gamma   90.00
#
_symmetry.space_group_name_H-M   'P 1'
#
loop_
_entity.id
_entity.type
_entity.pdbx_description
1 polymer ?
#
loop_
_entity_poly.entity_id
_entity_poly.type
_entity_poly.pdbx_seq_one_letter_code
_entity_poly.pdbx_strand_id
1 'polypeptide(L)'
;MIDKNTVFIFGAGVSKPYGYPTGIELLRGIRDNTASGYFNQVLHNYGFPQELLKKFSNDLSECQLPSIDIFLENRPKYIDLGKICICAYLLKTENKGRLLNDKSQEEGIYQNLYTSLIDEGGWKSFGENNVSFITFNYDRSLEYYLYTALKATSGESDKIIFDLISNIHIIHVYGSLPTGDNLIIPHLSYGFFSNLINLENNKELIIEISKEIEIFSEGEDYSNEFNEANILLKNAERIYFLGFGYHEVNLRRLKILELEYYDRKLPAKYYHGTGKLKEKRAFRGNAYKMGLVKTEYIQYRYKLFLPNSTMTDARFIKDFLV
;
A
#
# COMPACT_ATOMS: atom_id res chain seq x y z
N MET A 1 9.44 13.24 -15.33
CA MET A 1 9.04 14.17 -14.25
C MET A 1 7.53 14.36 -14.29
N ILE A 2 6.89 14.37 -13.12
CA ILE A 2 5.47 14.65 -12.93
C ILE A 2 5.36 16.03 -12.27
N ASP A 3 4.95 17.02 -13.06
CA ASP A 3 4.86 18.43 -12.68
C ASP A 3 3.55 18.80 -11.99
N LYS A 4 2.45 18.19 -12.42
CA LYS A 4 1.11 18.36 -11.81
C LYS A 4 1.02 17.65 -10.48
N ASN A 5 0.33 18.28 -9.52
CA ASN A 5 0.12 17.69 -8.20
C ASN A 5 -0.62 16.35 -8.32
N THR A 6 0.11 15.25 -8.14
CA THR A 6 -0.35 13.90 -8.42
C THR A 6 -0.31 13.05 -7.16
N VAL A 7 -1.46 12.52 -6.77
CA VAL A 7 -1.58 11.61 -5.63
C VAL A 7 -1.88 10.20 -6.10
N PHE A 8 -1.02 9.26 -5.74
CA PHE A 8 -1.26 7.83 -5.95
C PHE A 8 -1.87 7.20 -4.70
N ILE A 9 -2.93 6.42 -4.88
CA ILE A 9 -3.57 5.64 -3.82
C ILE A 9 -3.27 4.17 -4.08
N PHE A 10 -2.44 3.56 -3.23
CA PHE A 10 -2.00 2.17 -3.36
C PHE A 10 -2.76 1.25 -2.43
N GLY A 11 -3.29 0.17 -2.99
CA GLY A 11 -3.71 -1.00 -2.23
C GLY A 11 -2.77 -2.18 -2.42
N ALA A 12 -3.09 -3.29 -1.75
CA ALA A 12 -2.21 -4.46 -1.67
C ALA A 12 -1.92 -5.12 -3.03
N GLY A 13 -2.71 -4.83 -4.07
CA GLY A 13 -2.44 -5.28 -5.42
C GLY A 13 -1.14 -4.72 -6.01
N VAL A 14 -0.67 -3.54 -5.54
CA VAL A 14 0.57 -2.92 -6.02
C VAL A 14 1.80 -3.72 -5.59
N SER A 15 1.84 -4.15 -4.33
CA SER A 15 2.98 -4.90 -3.78
C SER A 15 2.97 -6.39 -4.19
N LYS A 16 1.84 -6.90 -4.71
CA LYS A 16 1.64 -8.32 -5.01
C LYS A 16 2.66 -8.93 -5.98
N PRO A 17 3.00 -8.29 -7.13
CA PRO A 17 4.03 -8.82 -8.04
C PRO A 17 5.39 -9.02 -7.37
N TYR A 18 5.68 -8.24 -6.32
CA TYR A 18 6.92 -8.30 -5.55
C TYR A 18 6.89 -9.34 -4.41
N GLY A 19 5.81 -10.12 -4.32
CA GLY A 19 5.66 -11.24 -3.40
C GLY A 19 4.81 -10.97 -2.17
N TYR A 20 4.32 -9.74 -1.99
CA TYR A 20 3.47 -9.38 -0.85
C TYR A 20 2.04 -9.90 -0.99
N PRO A 21 1.36 -10.19 0.13
CA PRO A 21 0.01 -10.71 0.09
C PRO A 21 -1.02 -9.60 -0.17
N THR A 22 -2.12 -9.94 -0.83
CA THR A 22 -3.37 -9.16 -0.70
C THR A 22 -3.97 -9.32 0.70
N GLY A 23 -4.94 -8.47 1.08
CA GLY A 23 -5.59 -8.57 2.40
C GLY A 23 -6.15 -9.96 2.73
N ILE A 24 -6.76 -10.64 1.76
CA ILE A 24 -7.28 -12.01 1.94
C ILE A 24 -6.16 -13.06 2.00
N GLU A 25 -5.07 -12.87 1.26
CA GLU A 25 -3.91 -13.75 1.29
C GLU A 25 -3.16 -13.61 2.63
N LEU A 26 -3.09 -12.40 3.19
CA LEU A 26 -2.48 -12.14 4.49
C LEU A 26 -3.30 -12.81 5.60
N LEU A 27 -4.62 -12.63 5.59
CA LEU A 27 -5.51 -13.31 6.54
C LEU A 27 -5.33 -14.83 6.49
N ARG A 28 -5.35 -15.41 5.28
CA ARG A 28 -5.18 -16.86 5.09
C ARG A 28 -3.79 -17.33 5.54
N GLY A 29 -2.74 -16.58 5.19
CA GLY A 29 -1.38 -16.88 5.60
C GLY A 29 -1.19 -16.85 7.12
N ILE A 30 -1.78 -15.87 7.81
CA ILE A 30 -1.77 -15.79 9.27
C ILE A 30 -2.56 -16.95 9.88
N ARG A 31 -3.76 -17.24 9.36
CA ARG A 31 -4.57 -18.38 9.80
C ARG A 31 -3.78 -19.68 9.71
N ASP A 32 -3.16 -19.94 8.56
CA ASP A 32 -2.43 -21.18 8.30
C ASP A 32 -1.18 -21.28 9.20
N ASN A 33 -0.45 -20.17 9.39
CA ASN A 33 0.72 -20.14 10.28
C ASN A 33 0.38 -20.27 11.77
N THR A 34 -0.81 -19.84 12.19
CA THR A 34 -1.23 -19.89 13.61
C THR A 34 -1.91 -21.19 14.00
N ALA A 35 -2.47 -21.95 13.06
CA ALA A 35 -3.21 -23.18 13.32
C ALA A 35 -2.37 -24.30 13.95
N SER A 36 -1.11 -24.45 13.54
CA SER A 36 -0.16 -25.38 14.17
C SER A 36 1.26 -25.16 13.65
N GLY A 37 2.25 -25.72 14.35
CA GLY A 37 3.64 -25.76 13.88
C GLY A 37 4.55 -24.69 14.50
N TYR A 38 5.70 -24.45 13.86
CA TYR A 38 6.79 -23.65 14.43
C TYR A 38 6.40 -22.19 14.71
N PHE A 39 5.60 -21.55 13.84
CA PHE A 39 5.21 -20.16 14.08
C PHE A 39 4.30 -20.00 15.32
N ASN A 40 3.39 -20.97 15.56
CA ASN A 40 2.62 -21.01 16.80
C ASN A 40 3.53 -21.14 18.04
N GLN A 41 4.59 -21.95 17.97
CA GLN A 41 5.59 -22.05 19.04
C GLN A 41 6.35 -20.73 19.26
N VAL A 42 6.73 -20.02 18.19
CA VAL A 42 7.35 -18.69 18.28
C VAL A 42 6.41 -17.72 19.00
N LEU A 43 5.13 -17.66 18.62
CA LEU A 43 4.14 -16.80 19.29
C LEU A 43 3.94 -17.19 20.77
N HIS A 44 3.98 -18.47 21.10
CA HIS A 44 3.95 -18.91 22.48
C HIS A 44 5.19 -18.46 23.26
N ASN A 45 6.39 -18.54 22.66
CA ASN A 45 7.63 -18.02 23.24
C ASN A 45 7.60 -16.48 23.38
N TYR A 46 6.77 -15.81 22.57
CA TYR A 46 6.50 -14.38 22.74
C TYR A 46 5.62 -14.07 23.96
N GLY A 47 5.04 -15.08 24.61
CA GLY A 47 4.26 -14.95 25.85
C GLY A 47 2.75 -15.07 25.64
N PHE A 48 2.28 -15.41 24.43
CA PHE A 48 0.86 -15.62 24.17
C PHE A 48 0.41 -17.00 24.69
N PRO A 49 -0.63 -17.08 25.53
CA PRO A 49 -1.12 -18.37 26.02
C PRO A 49 -1.64 -19.26 24.89
N GLN A 50 -1.38 -20.58 24.98
CA GLN A 50 -1.83 -21.54 23.96
C GLN A 50 -3.34 -21.50 23.70
N GLU A 51 -4.15 -21.32 24.75
CA GLU A 51 -5.60 -21.19 24.63
C GLU A 51 -6.01 -19.96 23.80
N LEU A 52 -5.29 -18.84 23.92
CA LEU A 52 -5.54 -17.64 23.12
C LEU A 52 -5.21 -17.89 21.66
N LEU A 53 -4.05 -18.51 21.38
CA LEU A 53 -3.60 -18.84 20.02
C LEU A 53 -4.56 -19.79 19.32
N LYS A 54 -5.00 -20.85 20.01
CA LYS A 54 -5.98 -21.79 19.51
C LYS A 54 -7.30 -21.11 19.18
N LYS A 55 -7.80 -20.25 20.08
CA LYS A 55 -9.05 -19.52 19.84
C LYS A 55 -8.92 -18.52 18.69
N PHE A 56 -7.79 -17.80 18.60
CA PHE A 56 -7.51 -16.87 17.51
C PHE A 56 -7.52 -17.58 16.15
N SER A 57 -6.84 -18.73 16.04
CA SER A 57 -6.79 -19.50 14.80
C SER A 57 -8.17 -20.06 14.39
N ASN A 58 -8.95 -20.54 15.36
CA ASN A 58 -10.34 -21.00 15.11
C ASN A 58 -11.22 -19.83 14.63
N ASP A 59 -11.23 -18.72 15.36
CA ASP A 59 -12.03 -17.54 15.02
C ASP A 59 -11.65 -17.00 13.61
N LEU A 60 -10.35 -16.99 13.27
CA LEU A 60 -9.88 -16.62 11.93
C LEU A 60 -10.35 -17.58 10.82
N SER A 61 -10.35 -18.88 11.11
CA SER A 61 -10.77 -19.91 10.15
C SER A 61 -12.27 -19.82 9.81
N GLU A 62 -13.07 -19.32 10.75
CA GLU A 62 -14.52 -19.27 10.65
C GLU A 62 -15.07 -17.91 10.18
N CYS A 63 -14.34 -16.79 10.34
CA CYS A 63 -14.88 -15.45 10.16
C CYS A 63 -15.34 -15.09 8.72
N GLN A 64 -14.85 -15.79 7.69
CA GLN A 64 -15.13 -15.53 6.25
C GLN A 64 -14.90 -14.06 5.82
N LEU A 65 -14.14 -13.27 6.59
CA LEU A 65 -13.88 -11.86 6.32
C LEU A 65 -12.81 -11.68 5.22
N PRO A 66 -12.83 -10.55 4.48
CA PRO A 66 -11.95 -10.36 3.34
C PRO A 66 -10.54 -9.86 3.71
N SER A 67 -10.30 -9.41 4.95
CA SER A 67 -8.97 -9.02 5.44
C SER A 67 -8.82 -9.23 6.94
N ILE A 68 -7.56 -9.33 7.37
CA ILE A 68 -7.20 -9.44 8.79
C ILE A 68 -7.57 -8.17 9.57
N ASP A 69 -7.51 -7.00 8.93
CA ASP A 69 -7.83 -5.72 9.57
C ASP A 69 -9.27 -5.74 10.06
N ILE A 70 -10.24 -6.01 9.16
CA ILE A 70 -11.67 -6.09 9.49
C ILE A 70 -11.95 -7.11 10.60
N PHE A 71 -11.20 -8.22 10.61
CA PHE A 71 -11.31 -9.19 11.70
C PHE A 71 -10.86 -8.59 13.04
N LEU A 72 -9.74 -7.87 13.07
CA LEU A 72 -9.18 -7.26 14.28
C LEU A 72 -9.96 -6.03 14.75
N GLU A 73 -10.50 -5.21 13.84
CA GLU A 73 -11.35 -4.04 14.17
C GLU A 73 -12.52 -4.46 15.10
N ASN A 74 -13.07 -5.67 14.87
CA ASN A 74 -14.20 -6.24 15.62
C ASN A 74 -13.80 -7.10 16.83
N ARG A 75 -12.51 -7.21 17.13
CA ARG A 75 -11.95 -8.15 18.13
C ARG A 75 -10.80 -7.53 18.93
N PRO A 76 -11.07 -6.56 19.83
CA PRO A 76 -10.04 -5.88 20.61
C PRO A 76 -9.06 -6.81 21.34
N LYS A 77 -9.55 -7.95 21.86
CA LYS A 77 -8.73 -8.99 22.53
C LYS A 77 -7.60 -9.58 21.66
N TYR A 78 -7.65 -9.40 20.34
CA TYR A 78 -6.70 -9.97 19.39
C TYR A 78 -5.79 -8.93 18.73
N ILE A 79 -5.94 -7.64 19.05
CA ILE A 79 -5.22 -6.57 18.36
C ILE A 79 -3.70 -6.79 18.44
N ASP A 80 -3.14 -6.95 19.64
CA ASP A 80 -1.68 -7.11 19.80
C ASP A 80 -1.13 -8.36 19.09
N LEU A 81 -1.82 -9.49 19.29
CA LEU A 81 -1.47 -10.75 18.61
C LEU A 81 -1.56 -10.62 17.09
N GLY A 82 -2.61 -9.97 16.59
CA GLY A 82 -2.86 -9.74 15.17
C GLY A 82 -1.79 -8.86 14.53
N LYS A 83 -1.44 -7.73 15.16
CA LYS A 83 -0.38 -6.83 14.70
C LYS A 83 0.97 -7.55 14.62
N ILE A 84 1.32 -8.35 15.62
CA ILE A 84 2.55 -9.17 15.60
C ILE A 84 2.51 -10.20 14.47
N CYS A 85 1.37 -10.86 14.25
CA CYS A 85 1.22 -11.82 13.14
C CYS A 85 1.36 -11.15 11.77
N ILE A 86 0.77 -9.96 11.58
CA ILE A 86 0.92 -9.14 10.37
C ILE A 86 2.39 -8.79 10.16
N CYS A 87 3.03 -8.21 11.18
CA CYS A 87 4.43 -7.79 11.15
C CYS A 87 5.35 -8.97 10.77
N ALA A 88 5.28 -10.07 11.51
CA ALA A 88 6.13 -11.24 11.27
C ALA A 88 5.90 -11.88 9.89
N TYR A 89 4.65 -11.90 9.41
CA TYR A 89 4.33 -12.42 8.07
C TYR A 89 4.97 -11.56 6.97
N LEU A 90 4.83 -10.25 7.07
CA LEU A 90 5.33 -9.32 6.06
C LEU A 90 6.85 -9.24 6.06
N LEU A 91 7.48 -9.19 7.24
CA LEU A 91 8.94 -9.20 7.37
C LEU A 91 9.58 -10.48 6.78
N LYS A 92 8.91 -11.63 6.92
CA LYS A 92 9.34 -12.88 6.28
C LYS A 92 9.19 -12.85 4.76
N THR A 93 8.29 -12.01 4.24
CA THR A 93 7.98 -11.89 2.81
C THR A 93 9.01 -11.04 2.06
N GLU A 94 9.74 -10.17 2.77
CA GLU A 94 10.77 -9.32 2.19
C GLU A 94 11.84 -10.14 1.45
N ASN A 95 11.98 -9.90 0.14
CA ASN A 95 12.97 -10.57 -0.67
C ASN A 95 13.50 -9.63 -1.76
N LYS A 96 14.76 -9.19 -1.61
CA LYS A 96 15.42 -8.29 -2.57
C LYS A 96 15.47 -8.86 -3.99
N GLY A 97 15.78 -10.15 -4.12
CA GLY A 97 15.87 -10.81 -5.43
C GLY A 97 14.53 -10.85 -6.16
N ARG A 98 13.43 -11.07 -5.44
CA ARG A 98 12.08 -11.00 -6.00
C ARG A 98 11.70 -9.56 -6.35
N LEU A 99 11.94 -8.62 -5.44
CA LEU A 99 11.60 -7.21 -5.63
C LEU A 99 12.21 -6.60 -6.90
N LEU A 100 13.40 -7.05 -7.31
CA LEU A 100 14.18 -6.46 -8.41
C LEU A 100 14.25 -7.31 -9.67
N ASN A 101 13.68 -8.53 -9.68
CA ASN A 101 13.76 -9.38 -10.88
C ASN A 101 12.83 -8.90 -12.00
N ASP A 102 13.19 -9.26 -13.24
CA ASP A 102 12.48 -8.85 -14.46
C ASP A 102 11.01 -9.22 -14.42
N LYS A 103 10.69 -10.45 -14.02
CA LYS A 103 9.30 -10.93 -13.93
C LYS A 103 8.43 -10.02 -13.04
N SER A 104 8.92 -9.63 -11.88
CA SER A 104 8.16 -8.77 -10.96
C SER A 104 8.05 -7.34 -11.49
N GLN A 105 9.03 -6.86 -12.27
CA GLN A 105 8.95 -5.55 -12.92
C GLN A 105 7.96 -5.56 -14.10
N GLU A 106 7.89 -6.64 -14.87
CA GLU A 106 6.94 -6.80 -15.97
C GLU A 106 5.49 -6.86 -15.46
N GLU A 107 5.26 -7.57 -14.36
CA GLU A 107 3.94 -7.71 -13.75
C GLU A 107 3.53 -6.50 -12.90
N GLY A 108 4.50 -5.80 -12.30
CA GLY A 108 4.30 -4.69 -11.36
C GLY A 108 4.46 -3.30 -11.97
N ILE A 109 4.43 -2.28 -11.08
CA ILE A 109 4.43 -0.87 -11.49
C ILE A 109 5.70 -0.12 -11.13
N TYR A 110 6.53 -0.62 -10.22
CA TYR A 110 7.67 0.13 -9.64
C TYR A 110 8.67 0.59 -10.70
N GLN A 111 9.04 -0.24 -11.66
CA GLN A 111 9.91 0.19 -12.76
C GLN A 111 9.28 1.30 -13.59
N ASN A 112 8.03 1.13 -14.05
CA ASN A 112 7.34 2.13 -14.87
C ASN A 112 7.15 3.45 -14.12
N LEU A 113 6.82 3.36 -12.83
CA LEU A 113 6.68 4.51 -11.94
C LEU A 113 8.03 5.22 -11.79
N TYR A 114 9.09 4.50 -11.43
CA TYR A 114 10.43 5.05 -11.28
C TYR A 114 10.92 5.75 -12.55
N THR A 115 10.75 5.12 -13.71
CA THR A 115 11.11 5.73 -15.00
C THR A 115 10.27 6.96 -15.35
N SER A 116 9.08 7.12 -14.76
CA SER A 116 8.26 8.32 -14.95
C SER A 116 8.67 9.47 -14.02
N LEU A 117 9.25 9.13 -12.87
CA LEU A 117 9.76 10.08 -11.87
C LEU A 117 11.13 10.66 -12.24
N ILE A 118 11.88 10.00 -13.12
CA ILE A 118 13.12 10.54 -13.68
C ILE A 118 12.90 11.00 -15.12
N ASP A 119 13.55 12.08 -15.56
CA ASP A 119 13.55 12.53 -16.96
C ASP A 119 14.98 12.64 -17.53
N GLU A 120 15.19 13.53 -18.51
CA GLU A 120 16.52 13.80 -19.08
C GLU A 120 17.54 14.27 -18.03
N GLY A 121 17.10 14.87 -16.91
CA GLY A 121 17.93 15.22 -15.76
C GLY A 121 18.37 14.01 -14.91
N GLY A 122 17.93 12.80 -15.25
CA GLY A 122 18.28 11.57 -14.55
C GLY A 122 17.80 11.57 -13.09
N TRP A 123 18.56 10.95 -12.19
CA TRP A 123 18.21 10.85 -10.77
C TRP A 123 18.07 12.21 -10.06
N LYS A 124 18.72 13.27 -10.56
CA LYS A 124 18.65 14.61 -9.96
C LYS A 124 17.27 15.23 -10.09
N SER A 125 16.55 14.91 -11.17
CA SER A 125 15.17 15.35 -11.40
C SER A 125 14.16 14.70 -10.45
N PHE A 126 14.55 13.64 -9.71
CA PHE A 126 13.65 12.91 -8.84
C PHE A 126 13.00 13.80 -7.77
N GLY A 127 13.77 14.73 -7.19
CA GLY A 127 13.27 15.66 -6.18
C GLY A 127 12.34 16.76 -6.71
N GLU A 128 12.22 16.89 -8.04
CA GLU A 128 11.40 17.93 -8.69
C GLU A 128 9.95 17.48 -8.95
N ASN A 129 9.63 16.22 -8.65
CA ASN A 129 8.28 15.68 -8.85
C ASN A 129 7.29 16.23 -7.82
N ASN A 130 6.10 16.61 -8.28
CA ASN A 130 4.97 16.98 -7.43
C ASN A 130 4.07 15.75 -7.18
N VAL A 131 4.63 14.75 -6.50
CA VAL A 131 3.99 13.45 -6.30
C VAL A 131 3.88 13.13 -4.83
N SER A 132 2.75 12.54 -4.45
CA SER A 132 2.56 11.94 -3.14
C SER A 132 1.88 10.57 -3.25
N PHE A 133 2.11 9.73 -2.24
CA PHE A 133 1.57 8.39 -2.15
C PHE A 133 0.75 8.25 -0.88
N ILE A 134 -0.44 7.70 -1.00
CA ILE A 134 -1.29 7.26 0.10
C ILE A 134 -1.40 5.74 -0.06
N THR A 135 -0.84 4.98 0.86
CA THR A 135 -0.82 3.53 0.77
C THR A 135 -1.55 2.89 1.95
N PHE A 136 -2.29 1.84 1.62
CA PHE A 136 -2.96 0.96 2.60
C PHE A 136 -2.11 -0.28 2.90
N ASN A 137 -0.90 -0.34 2.34
CA ASN A 137 0.00 -1.46 2.51
C ASN A 137 0.89 -1.20 3.72
N TYR A 138 1.03 -2.21 4.57
CA TYR A 138 1.96 -2.18 5.69
C TYR A 138 3.42 -2.38 5.25
N ASP A 139 3.66 -2.91 4.06
CA ASP A 139 5.02 -3.15 3.57
C ASP A 139 5.72 -1.85 3.15
N ARG A 140 7.06 -1.91 3.17
CA ARG A 140 7.97 -0.81 2.81
C ARG A 140 8.62 -1.01 1.44
N SER A 141 7.96 -1.77 0.55
CA SER A 141 8.59 -2.24 -0.69
C SER A 141 8.78 -1.13 -1.72
N LEU A 142 7.91 -0.12 -1.72
CA LEU A 142 8.06 1.05 -2.60
C LEU A 142 9.29 1.85 -2.21
N GLU A 143 9.44 2.17 -0.93
CA GLU A 143 10.52 2.97 -0.37
C GLU A 143 11.86 2.27 -0.57
N TYR A 144 11.92 0.97 -0.26
CA TYR A 144 13.12 0.18 -0.50
C TYR A 144 13.46 0.03 -1.99
N TYR A 145 12.45 -0.08 -2.85
CA TYR A 145 12.66 -0.08 -4.31
C TYR A 145 13.24 1.25 -4.79
N LEU A 146 12.63 2.38 -4.41
CA LEU A 146 13.08 3.72 -4.78
C LEU A 146 14.50 3.97 -4.28
N TYR A 147 14.79 3.62 -3.02
CA TYR A 147 16.15 3.67 -2.45
C TYR A 147 17.15 2.88 -3.29
N THR A 148 16.82 1.63 -3.59
CA THR A 148 17.74 0.75 -4.34
C THR A 148 17.97 1.26 -5.76
N ALA A 149 16.92 1.70 -6.45
CA ALA A 149 17.01 2.21 -7.81
C ALA A 149 17.79 3.54 -7.88
N LEU A 150 17.50 4.49 -6.99
CA LEU A 150 18.20 5.77 -6.92
C LEU A 150 19.68 5.58 -6.54
N LYS A 151 19.96 4.74 -5.53
CA LYS A 151 21.34 4.44 -5.11
C LYS A 151 22.16 3.85 -6.26
N ALA A 152 21.59 2.89 -6.98
CA ALA A 152 22.27 2.21 -8.08
C ALA A 152 22.50 3.14 -9.29
N THR A 153 21.56 4.05 -9.57
CA THR A 153 21.67 4.96 -10.73
C THR A 153 22.50 6.21 -10.47
N SER A 154 22.55 6.69 -9.22
CA SER A 154 23.28 7.91 -8.85
C SER A 154 24.72 7.66 -8.41
N GLY A 155 24.98 6.54 -7.72
CA GLY A 155 26.25 6.30 -7.02
C GLY A 155 26.46 7.15 -5.77
N GLU A 156 25.46 7.92 -5.33
CA GLU A 156 25.56 8.85 -4.21
C GLU A 156 25.50 8.18 -2.84
N SER A 157 25.81 8.92 -1.77
CA SER A 157 25.74 8.43 -0.39
C SER A 157 24.31 8.15 0.07
N ASP A 158 24.14 7.26 1.06
CA ASP A 158 22.81 6.89 1.58
C ASP A 158 22.02 8.08 2.11
N LYS A 159 22.72 9.01 2.78
CA LYS A 159 22.15 10.27 3.26
C LYS A 159 21.49 11.07 2.13
N ILE A 160 22.18 11.23 0.99
CA ILE A 160 21.65 11.97 -0.15
C ILE A 160 20.39 11.28 -0.71
N ILE A 161 20.38 9.94 -0.77
CA ILE A 161 19.23 9.20 -1.28
C ILE A 161 18.03 9.32 -0.35
N PHE A 162 18.23 9.28 0.96
CA PHE A 162 17.14 9.51 1.92
C PHE A 162 16.63 10.93 1.92
N ASP A 163 17.52 11.92 1.82
CA ASP A 163 17.11 13.33 1.67
C ASP A 163 16.27 13.51 0.39
N LEU A 164 16.57 12.79 -0.69
CA LEU A 164 15.76 12.82 -1.92
C LEU A 164 14.41 12.12 -1.76
N ILE A 165 14.36 10.92 -1.18
CA ILE A 165 13.12 10.14 -1.01
C ILE A 165 12.19 10.83 -0.01
N SER A 166 12.74 11.43 1.05
CA SER A 166 11.94 12.13 2.07
C SER A 166 11.22 13.37 1.55
N ASN A 167 11.62 13.91 0.39
CA ASN A 167 10.85 14.97 -0.27
C ASN A 167 9.52 14.48 -0.85
N ILE A 168 9.38 13.17 -1.08
CA ILE A 168 8.14 12.55 -1.53
C ILE A 168 7.33 12.14 -0.30
N HIS A 169 6.11 12.66 -0.21
CA HIS A 169 5.21 12.33 0.87
C HIS A 169 4.60 10.94 0.63
N ILE A 170 4.97 9.95 1.45
CA ILE A 170 4.43 8.58 1.43
C ILE A 170 3.71 8.35 2.76
N ILE A 171 2.38 8.34 2.72
CA ILE A 171 1.52 8.17 3.90
C ILE A 171 1.00 6.74 3.95
N HIS A 172 1.35 6.01 5.00
CA HIS A 172 0.76 4.71 5.31
C HIS A 172 -0.42 4.90 6.25
N VAL A 173 -1.65 4.85 5.73
CA VAL A 173 -2.85 5.24 6.50
C VAL A 173 -3.23 4.29 7.62
N TYR A 174 -2.62 3.10 7.64
CA TYR A 174 -2.74 2.11 8.72
C TYR A 174 -1.38 1.86 9.39
N GLY A 175 -0.41 2.75 9.20
CA GLY A 175 0.97 2.52 9.63
C GLY A 175 1.71 1.48 8.78
N SER A 176 2.95 1.17 9.15
CA SER A 176 3.84 0.38 8.29
C SER A 176 4.93 -0.37 9.06
N LEU A 177 5.59 -1.29 8.36
CA LEU A 177 6.93 -1.74 8.74
C LEU A 177 7.91 -0.54 8.70
N PRO A 178 9.06 -0.59 9.41
CA PRO A 178 9.92 0.58 9.58
C PRO A 178 10.59 1.02 8.27
N THR A 179 10.47 2.31 7.93
CA THR A 179 10.96 2.92 6.69
C THR A 179 12.19 3.82 6.93
N GLY A 180 12.71 4.46 5.87
CA GLY A 180 13.80 5.45 5.97
C GLY A 180 15.15 4.85 6.37
N ASP A 181 15.85 5.49 7.32
CA ASP A 181 17.15 5.04 7.83
C ASP A 181 17.14 3.59 8.32
N ASN A 182 15.99 3.11 8.80
CA ASN A 182 15.79 1.73 9.23
C ASN A 182 16.02 0.70 8.10
N LEU A 183 15.96 1.11 6.83
CA LEU A 183 16.29 0.25 5.69
C LEU A 183 17.77 -0.19 5.66
N ILE A 184 18.67 0.55 6.32
CA ILE A 184 20.13 0.32 6.32
C ILE A 184 20.62 -0.31 7.61
N ILE A 185 19.83 -0.24 8.67
CA ILE A 185 20.18 -0.84 9.95
C ILE A 185 20.35 -2.36 9.78
N PRO A 186 21.48 -2.98 10.16
CA PRO A 186 21.73 -4.40 9.86
C PRO A 186 20.65 -5.39 10.35
N HIS A 187 20.01 -5.11 11.49
CA HIS A 187 18.93 -5.93 12.06
C HIS A 187 17.54 -5.58 11.52
N LEU A 188 17.41 -4.48 10.76
CA LEU A 188 16.17 -4.07 10.08
C LEU A 188 16.36 -3.95 8.57
N SER A 189 17.47 -4.48 8.05
CA SER A 189 17.76 -4.50 6.62
C SER A 189 16.67 -5.28 5.90
N TYR A 190 16.31 -4.82 4.71
CA TYR A 190 15.25 -5.46 3.94
C TYR A 190 15.57 -6.93 3.65
N GLY A 191 14.68 -7.84 4.08
CA GLY A 191 14.87 -9.28 3.97
C GLY A 191 15.62 -9.92 5.14
N PHE A 192 16.00 -9.17 6.18
CA PHE A 192 16.68 -9.71 7.37
C PHE A 192 15.86 -10.84 8.03
N PHE A 193 14.55 -10.68 8.12
CA PHE A 193 13.63 -11.65 8.72
C PHE A 193 13.08 -12.71 7.76
N SER A 194 13.62 -12.81 6.54
CA SER A 194 13.24 -13.86 5.59
C SER A 194 13.47 -15.28 6.14
N ASN A 195 14.37 -15.43 7.11
CA ASN A 195 14.58 -16.65 7.89
C ASN A 195 13.80 -16.59 9.23
N LEU A 196 13.08 -17.67 9.53
CA LEU A 196 12.32 -17.89 10.77
C LEU A 196 13.17 -17.81 12.05
N ILE A 197 14.44 -18.20 12.01
CA ILE A 197 15.35 -18.13 13.18
C ILE A 197 15.49 -16.67 13.66
N ASN A 198 15.52 -15.72 12.72
CA ASN A 198 15.65 -14.31 13.07
C ASN A 198 14.38 -13.78 13.72
N LEU A 199 13.20 -14.29 13.36
CA LEU A 199 11.96 -13.92 14.04
C LEU A 199 11.98 -14.41 15.50
N GLU A 200 12.33 -15.67 15.76
CA GLU A 200 12.36 -16.20 17.13
C GLU A 200 13.34 -15.44 18.03
N ASN A 201 14.53 -15.12 17.52
CA ASN A 201 15.59 -14.48 18.29
C ASN A 201 15.43 -12.97 18.53
N ASN A 202 14.44 -12.31 17.92
CA ASN A 202 14.28 -10.85 17.98
C ASN A 202 12.86 -10.46 18.44
N LYS A 203 12.32 -11.17 19.42
CA LYS A 203 10.99 -10.94 19.98
C LYS A 203 10.71 -9.47 20.29
N GLU A 204 11.57 -8.83 21.07
CA GLU A 204 11.37 -7.46 21.55
C GLU A 204 11.26 -6.47 20.38
N LEU A 205 12.12 -6.65 19.38
CA LEU A 205 12.12 -5.85 18.16
C LEU A 205 10.85 -6.06 17.33
N ILE A 206 10.38 -7.30 17.17
CA ILE A 206 9.11 -7.57 16.44
C ILE A 206 7.91 -6.95 17.17
N ILE A 207 7.89 -7.03 18.50
CA ILE A 207 6.85 -6.38 19.33
C ILE A 207 6.91 -4.85 19.14
N GLU A 208 8.11 -4.27 19.15
CA GLU A 208 8.29 -2.83 18.92
C GLU A 208 7.78 -2.41 17.55
N ILE A 209 8.21 -3.09 16.48
CA ILE A 209 7.75 -2.82 15.11
C ILE A 209 6.24 -2.97 14.99
N SER A 210 5.64 -3.97 15.65
CA SER A 210 4.20 -4.20 15.57
C SER A 210 3.36 -3.04 16.11
N LYS A 211 3.94 -2.15 16.93
CA LYS A 211 3.25 -0.96 17.44
C LYS A 211 3.01 0.09 16.36
N GLU A 212 3.85 0.10 15.32
CA GLU A 212 3.73 0.98 14.15
C GLU A 212 2.58 0.57 13.22
N ILE A 213 1.97 -0.60 13.44
CA ILE A 213 0.76 -1.04 12.73
C ILE A 213 -0.44 -0.47 13.46
N GLU A 214 -1.34 0.20 12.74
CA GLU A 214 -2.57 0.76 13.28
C GLU A 214 -3.78 -0.09 12.88
N ILE A 215 -4.64 -0.40 13.85
CA ILE A 215 -5.91 -1.09 13.62
C ILE A 215 -6.99 -0.19 14.23
N PHE A 216 -7.91 0.25 13.39
CA PHE A 216 -8.98 1.17 13.76
C PHE A 216 -10.12 0.39 14.42
N SER A 217 -10.68 0.92 15.50
CA SER A 217 -11.91 0.34 16.04
C SER A 217 -13.12 0.73 15.17
N GLU A 218 -14.21 -0.05 15.25
CA GLU A 218 -15.42 0.25 14.49
C GLU A 218 -15.97 1.65 14.85
N GLY A 219 -16.02 2.55 13.88
CA GLY A 219 -16.47 3.95 14.06
C GLY A 219 -15.34 4.98 14.16
N GLU A 220 -14.09 4.55 14.25
CA GLU A 220 -12.93 5.42 14.11
C GLU A 220 -12.65 5.69 12.62
N ASP A 221 -12.96 6.90 12.19
CA ASP A 221 -12.69 7.41 10.84
C ASP A 221 -11.61 8.52 10.84
N TYR A 222 -10.90 8.70 11.96
CA TYR A 222 -9.95 9.80 12.16
C TYR A 222 -8.60 9.29 12.66
N SER A 223 -7.55 9.57 11.89
CA SER A 223 -6.16 9.56 12.33
C SER A 223 -5.42 10.74 11.69
N ASN A 224 -4.21 11.03 12.15
CA ASN A 224 -3.40 12.11 11.58
C ASN A 224 -3.07 11.82 10.11
N GLU A 225 -2.77 10.56 9.80
CA GLU A 225 -2.44 10.03 8.49
C GLU A 225 -3.63 10.18 7.53
N PHE A 226 -4.85 9.85 7.97
CA PHE A 226 -6.05 10.10 7.16
C PHE A 226 -6.31 11.59 6.95
N ASN A 227 -6.05 12.46 7.93
CA ASN A 227 -6.21 13.90 7.73
C ASN A 227 -5.21 14.45 6.73
N GLU A 228 -3.94 14.05 6.83
CA GLU A 228 -2.89 14.43 5.90
C GLU A 228 -3.20 13.92 4.48
N ALA A 229 -3.60 12.65 4.37
CA ALA A 229 -4.08 12.07 3.11
C ALA A 229 -5.25 12.88 2.50
N ASN A 230 -6.22 13.28 3.32
CA ASN A 230 -7.34 14.11 2.89
C ASN A 230 -6.90 15.51 2.40
N ILE A 231 -5.88 16.11 3.03
CA ILE A 231 -5.30 17.39 2.58
C ILE A 231 -4.62 17.24 1.22
N LEU A 232 -3.81 16.19 1.04
CA LEU A 232 -3.18 15.89 -0.25
C LEU A 232 -4.22 15.69 -1.35
N LEU A 233 -5.24 14.87 -1.11
CA LEU A 233 -6.32 14.62 -2.06
C LEU A 233 -7.12 15.88 -2.40
N LYS A 234 -7.32 16.78 -1.45
CA LYS A 234 -8.01 18.05 -1.69
C LYS A 234 -7.21 18.98 -2.59
N ASN A 235 -5.89 18.93 -2.57
CA ASN A 235 -5.02 19.79 -3.38
C ASN A 235 -4.57 19.12 -4.70
N ALA A 236 -4.78 17.82 -4.85
CA ALA A 236 -4.39 17.06 -6.02
C ALA A 236 -5.09 17.52 -7.31
N GLU A 237 -4.32 17.60 -8.39
CA GLU A 237 -4.82 17.76 -9.76
C GLU A 237 -5.07 16.39 -10.41
N ARG A 238 -4.33 15.37 -10.00
CA ARG A 238 -4.43 14.00 -10.51
C ARG A 238 -4.48 13.03 -9.34
N ILE A 239 -5.43 12.09 -9.36
CA ILE A 239 -5.53 11.04 -8.35
C ILE A 239 -5.65 9.69 -9.07
N TYR A 240 -4.77 8.75 -8.70
CA TYR A 240 -4.66 7.42 -9.31
C TYR A 240 -4.82 6.30 -8.28
N PHE A 241 -5.88 5.48 -8.38
CA PHE A 241 -6.01 4.27 -7.57
C PHE A 241 -5.41 3.05 -8.27
N LEU A 242 -4.40 2.42 -7.64
CA LEU A 242 -3.71 1.24 -8.18
C LEU A 242 -3.73 0.09 -7.17
N GLY A 243 -3.91 -1.13 -7.66
CA GLY A 243 -3.97 -2.32 -6.81
C GLY A 243 -5.01 -2.24 -5.67
N PHE A 244 -6.02 -1.39 -5.83
CA PHE A 244 -6.93 -0.97 -4.76
C PHE A 244 -8.25 -1.73 -4.78
N GLY A 245 -8.71 -2.20 -3.62
CA GLY A 245 -9.92 -3.03 -3.52
C GLY A 245 -11.26 -2.27 -3.54
N TYR A 246 -11.22 -0.94 -3.48
CA TYR A 246 -12.40 -0.05 -3.40
C TYR A 246 -13.39 -0.45 -2.30
N HIS A 247 -12.88 -0.81 -1.12
CA HIS A 247 -13.73 -1.02 0.06
C HIS A 247 -14.35 0.31 0.47
N GLU A 248 -15.67 0.32 0.72
CA GLU A 248 -16.41 1.56 1.00
C GLU A 248 -15.88 2.30 2.22
N VAL A 249 -15.45 1.58 3.26
CA VAL A 249 -14.84 2.15 4.47
C VAL A 249 -13.59 2.96 4.12
N ASN A 250 -12.67 2.42 3.31
CA ASN A 250 -11.46 3.14 2.91
C ASN A 250 -11.78 4.39 2.07
N LEU A 251 -12.75 4.29 1.15
CA LEU A 251 -13.19 5.43 0.35
C LEU A 251 -13.91 6.50 1.19
N ARG A 252 -14.60 6.10 2.27
CA ARG A 252 -15.21 7.00 3.24
C ARG A 252 -14.15 7.71 4.09
N ARG A 253 -13.18 6.97 4.63
CA ARG A 253 -12.06 7.53 5.43
C ARG A 253 -11.21 8.54 4.63
N LEU A 254 -11.03 8.30 3.32
CA LEU A 254 -10.40 9.24 2.38
C LEU A 254 -11.33 10.35 1.85
N LYS A 255 -12.57 10.44 2.35
CA LYS A 255 -13.56 11.48 1.99
C LYS A 255 -13.70 11.68 0.48
N ILE A 256 -13.63 10.60 -0.28
CA ILE A 256 -13.56 10.66 -1.76
C ILE A 256 -14.78 11.38 -2.35
N LEU A 257 -15.94 11.28 -1.69
CA LEU A 257 -17.18 11.93 -2.11
C LEU A 257 -17.23 13.44 -1.87
N GLU A 258 -16.35 13.95 -1.01
CA GLU A 258 -16.22 15.38 -0.73
C GLU A 258 -15.28 16.07 -1.74
N LEU A 259 -14.56 15.30 -2.55
CA LEU A 259 -13.66 15.83 -3.56
C LEU A 259 -14.46 16.39 -4.76
N GLU A 260 -14.13 17.61 -5.16
CA GLU A 260 -14.70 18.20 -6.37
C GLU A 260 -14.13 17.47 -7.61
N TYR A 261 -15.02 16.83 -8.38
CA TYR A 261 -14.67 16.18 -9.63
C TYR A 261 -14.82 17.13 -10.81
N TYR A 262 -13.80 17.18 -11.66
CA TYR A 262 -13.83 17.95 -12.91
C TYR A 262 -13.23 17.10 -14.03
N ASP A 263 -14.02 16.34 -14.82
CA ASP A 263 -13.56 15.89 -16.15
C ASP A 263 -14.72 15.75 -17.18
N ARG A 264 -14.43 16.07 -18.46
CA ARG A 264 -15.31 15.93 -19.64
C ARG A 264 -15.12 14.58 -20.37
N LYS A 265 -14.64 13.52 -19.74
CA LYS A 265 -14.55 12.19 -20.39
C LYS A 265 -15.54 11.18 -19.81
N LEU A 266 -16.81 11.58 -19.77
CA LEU A 266 -17.89 10.64 -20.07
C LEU A 266 -18.06 10.60 -21.60
N PRO A 267 -18.35 9.44 -22.21
CA PRO A 267 -18.52 9.32 -23.66
C PRO A 267 -19.51 10.37 -24.20
N ALA A 268 -19.18 10.90 -25.38
CA ALA A 268 -19.61 12.16 -25.99
C ALA A 268 -21.13 12.35 -26.28
N LYS A 269 -22.03 12.14 -25.33
CA LYS A 269 -23.48 12.37 -25.51
C LYS A 269 -24.10 13.50 -24.67
N TYR A 270 -23.34 14.21 -23.84
CA TYR A 270 -23.94 15.22 -22.95
C TYR A 270 -23.32 16.63 -23.09
N TYR A 271 -24.02 17.42 -23.92
CA TYR A 271 -24.28 18.87 -23.92
C TYR A 271 -23.22 19.97 -24.19
N HIS A 272 -23.75 20.97 -24.91
CA HIS A 272 -23.28 22.33 -25.19
C HIS A 272 -23.36 23.24 -23.95
N GLY A 273 -22.46 24.23 -23.85
CA GLY A 273 -22.59 25.34 -22.90
C GLY A 273 -21.28 26.07 -22.63
N THR A 274 -21.27 27.36 -22.92
CA THR A 274 -20.15 28.30 -22.79
C THR A 274 -19.90 28.68 -21.33
N GLY A 275 -18.81 28.20 -20.74
CA GLY A 275 -18.37 28.61 -19.41
C GLY A 275 -16.87 28.37 -19.25
N LYS A 276 -16.14 29.35 -18.70
CA LYS A 276 -14.68 29.30 -18.48
C LYS A 276 -14.27 27.99 -17.78
N LEU A 277 -13.29 27.30 -18.36
CA LEU A 277 -12.78 26.01 -17.90
C LEU A 277 -12.01 26.19 -16.58
N LYS A 278 -12.56 25.71 -15.46
CA LYS A 278 -11.73 25.32 -14.31
C LYS A 278 -10.87 24.13 -14.73
N GLU A 279 -9.59 24.14 -14.37
CA GLU A 279 -8.71 23.00 -14.64
C GLU A 279 -9.27 21.72 -14.01
N LYS A 280 -9.13 20.63 -14.76
CA LYS A 280 -9.83 19.39 -14.51
C LYS A 280 -9.04 18.47 -13.59
N ARG A 281 -9.61 18.08 -12.44
CA ARG A 281 -9.08 17.02 -11.60
C ARG A 281 -9.25 15.66 -12.30
N ALA A 282 -8.15 15.03 -12.68
CA ALA A 282 -8.18 13.69 -13.23
C ALA A 282 -8.36 12.68 -12.09
N PHE A 283 -9.49 11.98 -12.08
CA PHE A 283 -9.72 10.88 -11.15
C PHE A 283 -9.75 9.56 -11.91
N ARG A 284 -8.71 8.74 -11.74
CA ARG A 284 -8.55 7.50 -12.48
C ARG A 284 -8.13 6.36 -11.57
N GLY A 285 -8.40 5.14 -11.98
CA GLY A 285 -7.92 3.96 -11.28
C GLY A 285 -8.05 2.74 -12.15
N ASN A 286 -7.60 1.61 -11.64
CA ASN A 286 -7.76 0.33 -12.30
C ASN A 286 -8.87 -0.50 -11.66
N ALA A 287 -9.56 -1.29 -12.47
CA ALA A 287 -10.56 -2.29 -12.08
C ALA A 287 -10.11 -3.74 -12.35
N TYR A 288 -8.80 -4.00 -12.40
CA TYR A 288 -8.25 -5.31 -12.72
C TYR A 288 -8.86 -6.41 -11.84
N LYS A 289 -9.42 -7.45 -12.48
CA LYS A 289 -10.13 -8.57 -11.82
C LYS A 289 -11.35 -8.16 -10.98
N MET A 290 -11.81 -6.91 -11.06
CA MET A 290 -13.09 -6.47 -10.50
C MET A 290 -14.23 -6.87 -11.45
N GLY A 291 -15.31 -7.43 -10.91
CA GLY A 291 -16.48 -7.79 -11.71
C GLY A 291 -17.19 -6.54 -12.26
N LEU A 292 -17.80 -6.66 -13.46
CA LEU A 292 -18.42 -5.54 -14.19
C LEU A 292 -19.38 -4.71 -13.34
N VAL A 293 -20.27 -5.37 -12.59
CA VAL A 293 -21.26 -4.71 -11.72
C VAL A 293 -20.58 -3.83 -10.66
N LYS A 294 -19.52 -4.33 -10.02
CA LYS A 294 -18.77 -3.54 -9.02
C LYS A 294 -18.01 -2.40 -9.69
N THR A 295 -17.42 -2.63 -10.86
CA THR A 295 -16.73 -1.60 -11.64
C THR A 295 -17.66 -0.44 -12.01
N GLU A 296 -18.85 -0.75 -12.53
CA GLU A 296 -19.85 0.26 -12.89
C GLU A 296 -20.35 1.03 -11.66
N TYR A 297 -20.60 0.31 -10.55
CA TYR A 297 -20.98 0.93 -9.28
C TYR A 297 -19.93 1.94 -8.79
N ILE A 298 -18.66 1.53 -8.71
CA ILE A 298 -17.58 2.41 -8.24
C ILE A 298 -17.41 3.61 -9.18
N GLN A 299 -17.38 3.38 -10.50
CA GLN A 299 -17.23 4.44 -11.49
C GLN A 299 -18.36 5.47 -11.39
N TYR A 300 -19.62 5.03 -11.25
CA TYR A 300 -20.75 5.94 -11.12
C TYR A 300 -20.77 6.66 -9.77
N ARG A 301 -20.60 5.91 -8.66
CA ARG A 301 -20.75 6.43 -7.30
C ARG A 301 -19.68 7.45 -6.93
N TYR A 302 -18.43 7.21 -7.37
CA TYR A 302 -17.26 8.00 -7.02
C TYR A 302 -16.72 8.84 -8.20
N LYS A 303 -17.42 8.84 -9.35
CA LYS A 303 -17.02 9.55 -10.57
C LYS A 303 -15.60 9.22 -11.01
N LEU A 304 -15.21 7.95 -10.87
CA LEU A 304 -13.87 7.47 -11.10
C LEU A 304 -13.75 6.84 -12.49
N PHE A 305 -12.79 7.28 -13.31
CA PHE A 305 -12.52 6.59 -14.57
C PHE A 305 -11.81 5.27 -14.31
N LEU A 306 -12.46 4.16 -14.67
CA LEU A 306 -11.94 2.81 -14.55
C LEU A 306 -11.90 2.16 -15.95
N PRO A 307 -10.73 2.02 -16.59
CA PRO A 307 -10.62 1.29 -17.84
C PRO A 307 -10.86 -0.20 -17.56
N ASN A 308 -11.35 -0.91 -18.57
CA ASN A 308 -11.94 -2.25 -18.45
C ASN A 308 -11.16 -3.21 -17.51
N SER A 309 -11.88 -4.13 -16.86
CA SER A 309 -11.40 -5.05 -15.82
C SER A 309 -10.29 -6.04 -16.22
N THR A 310 -9.89 -6.09 -17.50
CA THR A 310 -8.76 -6.92 -17.98
C THR A 310 -7.43 -6.18 -18.03
N MET A 311 -7.41 -4.86 -17.84
CA MET A 311 -6.19 -4.05 -17.85
C MET A 311 -5.42 -4.22 -16.53
N THR A 312 -4.12 -4.54 -16.59
CA THR A 312 -3.26 -4.63 -15.40
C THR A 312 -2.80 -3.25 -14.94
N ASP A 313 -2.36 -3.11 -13.68
CA ASP A 313 -1.83 -1.82 -13.17
C ASP A 313 -0.59 -1.36 -13.93
N ALA A 314 0.28 -2.29 -14.32
CA ALA A 314 1.45 -2.03 -15.15
C ALA A 314 1.07 -1.41 -16.50
N ARG A 315 0.04 -1.96 -17.16
CA ARG A 315 -0.47 -1.41 -18.43
C ARG A 315 -1.18 -0.07 -18.20
N PHE A 316 -1.98 0.03 -17.15
CA PHE A 316 -2.70 1.26 -16.81
C PHE A 316 -1.74 2.44 -16.64
N ILE A 317 -0.64 2.25 -15.91
CA ILE A 317 0.35 3.31 -15.71
C ILE A 317 0.97 3.74 -17.05
N LYS A 318 1.35 2.80 -17.92
CA LYS A 318 1.89 3.12 -19.25
C LYS A 318 0.90 3.90 -20.12
N ASP A 319 -0.38 3.57 -20.06
CA ASP A 319 -1.41 4.15 -20.95
C ASP A 319 -1.98 5.48 -20.42
N PHE A 320 -1.99 5.69 -19.09
CA PHE A 320 -2.74 6.78 -18.45
C PHE A 320 -1.91 7.73 -17.57
N LEU A 321 -0.65 7.41 -17.26
CA LEU A 321 0.24 8.32 -16.56
C LEU A 321 0.81 9.34 -17.56
N VAL A 322 0.08 10.44 -17.75
CA VAL A 322 0.45 11.58 -18.61
C VAL A 322 0.21 12.86 -17.85
#